data_AF-A0A3N4L067-F1
#
_entry.id   AF-A0A3N4L067-F1
#
_cell.length_a   1.000
_cell.length_b   1.000
_cell.length_c   1.000
_cell.angle_alpha   90.00
_cell.angle_beta   90.00
_cell.angle_gamma   90.00
#
_symmetry.space_group_name_H-M   'P 1'
#
loop_
_entity.id
_entity.type
_entity.pdbx_description
1 polymer ?
#
loop_
_entity_poly.entity_id
_entity_poly.type
_entity_poly.pdbx_seq_one_letter_code
_entity_poly.pdbx_strand_id
1 'polypeptide(L)'
;MPRLPPHLLHRAHAHSPLLPLLLPPCRDAPSALSELRWLRAHAATTSQPLRPLCERRRRGEPLQYILGTQPFGELEILCRRGVLIPRQETEDLIHRLAALLATTNPPTTRPLRILDLCTGTGCIPLLLHSLLPASTTTLAIDISPRAIHLARRNLRHNVGLGALPASAAQNVTFQRGDVLDVPKLLDAVRAHFGPGEGGGRGVVDVVVSNPPYISARGFDVETAASVRRYEPRLALVPAADVKCELCTKTF
;
A
#
# COMPACT_ATOMS: atom_id res chain seq x y z
N MET A 1 -9.32 10.61 23.76
CA MET A 1 -7.86 10.67 23.94
C MET A 1 -7.45 9.50 24.82
N PRO A 2 -6.34 8.80 24.55
CA PRO A 2 -5.87 7.73 25.44
C PRO A 2 -5.65 8.30 26.84
N ARG A 3 -6.09 7.57 27.88
CA ARG A 3 -5.86 7.94 29.28
C ARG A 3 -4.41 7.57 29.63
N LEU A 4 -3.47 8.46 29.33
CA LEU A 4 -2.07 8.29 29.67
C LEU A 4 -1.83 8.72 31.11
N PRO A 5 -1.16 7.91 31.95
CA PRO A 5 -0.94 8.29 33.33
C PRO A 5 0.14 9.38 33.44
N PRO A 6 0.03 10.33 34.40
CA PRO A 6 0.97 11.45 34.52
C PRO A 6 2.44 11.03 34.64
N HIS A 7 2.73 9.92 35.34
CA HIS A 7 4.10 9.40 35.49
C HIS A 7 4.75 9.06 34.14
N LEU A 8 3.96 8.66 33.14
CA LEU A 8 4.45 8.33 31.80
C LEU A 8 4.85 9.60 31.03
N LEU A 9 4.09 10.69 31.20
CA LEU A 9 4.44 12.01 30.64
C LEU A 9 5.73 12.54 31.27
N HIS A 10 5.90 12.39 32.58
CA HIS A 10 7.10 12.84 33.29
C HIS A 10 8.35 12.07 32.84
N ARG A 11 8.26 10.72 32.76
CA ARG A 11 9.34 9.89 32.22
C ARG A 11 9.69 10.27 30.77
N ALA A 12 8.68 10.55 29.94
CA ALA A 12 8.92 10.95 28.56
C ALA A 12 9.69 12.28 28.44
N HIS A 13 9.35 13.28 29.28
CA HIS A 13 10.09 14.55 29.33
C HIS A 13 11.56 14.37 29.71
N ALA A 14 11.86 13.43 30.62
CA ALA A 14 13.24 13.12 31.02
C ALA A 14 14.09 12.59 29.84
N HIS A 15 13.48 11.95 28.85
CA HIS A 15 14.18 11.50 27.64
C HIS A 15 14.28 12.57 26.56
N SER A 16 13.21 13.35 26.34
CA SER A 16 13.16 14.41 25.33
C SER A 16 11.94 15.30 25.53
N PRO A 17 12.06 16.63 25.37
CA PRO A 17 10.92 17.54 25.45
C PRO A 17 9.89 17.33 24.32
N LEU A 18 10.23 16.61 23.25
CA LEU A 18 9.32 16.33 22.13
C LEU A 18 8.61 14.98 22.24
N LEU A 19 9.11 14.06 23.06
CA LEU A 19 8.54 12.72 23.21
C LEU A 19 7.07 12.73 23.71
N PRO A 20 6.66 13.66 24.61
CA PRO A 20 5.25 13.78 25.02
C PRO A 20 4.27 14.04 23.87
N LEU A 21 4.71 14.66 22.77
CA LEU A 21 3.87 14.91 21.59
C LEU A 21 3.50 13.60 20.86
N LEU A 22 4.32 12.56 21.00
CA LEU A 22 4.18 11.29 20.29
C LEU A 22 3.46 10.22 21.12
N LEU A 23 3.32 10.41 22.43
CA LEU A 23 2.62 9.46 23.29
C LEU A 23 1.14 9.29 22.96
N PRO A 24 0.34 10.34 22.68
CA PRO A 24 -1.07 10.15 22.33
C PRO A 24 -1.30 9.24 21.12
N PRO A 25 -0.53 9.37 20.01
CA PRO A 25 -0.70 8.45 18.90
C PRO A 25 -0.01 7.08 19.08
N CYS A 26 1.06 6.97 19.87
CA CYS A 26 1.79 5.70 20.09
C CYS A 26 1.25 4.85 21.23
N ARG A 27 0.52 5.44 22.18
CA ARG A 27 -0.05 4.83 23.41
C ARG A 27 0.97 4.37 24.45
N ASP A 28 2.20 4.06 24.05
CA ASP A 28 3.29 3.65 24.94
C ASP A 28 4.61 4.39 24.64
N ALA A 29 5.52 4.36 25.63
CA ALA A 29 6.81 5.06 25.54
C ALA A 29 7.81 4.41 24.57
N PRO A 30 7.97 3.06 24.51
CA PRO A 30 8.83 2.42 23.51
C PRO A 30 8.49 2.80 22.06
N SER A 31 7.22 2.72 21.68
CA SER A 31 6.73 3.11 20.36
C SER A 31 6.99 4.59 20.07
N ALA A 32 6.73 5.47 21.04
CA ALA A 32 7.02 6.90 20.89
C ALA A 32 8.51 7.21 20.72
N LEU A 33 9.39 6.46 21.39
CA LEU A 33 10.85 6.58 21.24
C LEU A 33 11.31 6.12 19.85
N SER A 34 10.74 5.05 19.33
CA SER A 34 11.00 4.57 17.97
C SER A 34 10.56 5.60 16.93
N GLU A 35 9.34 6.13 17.04
CA GLU A 35 8.87 7.17 16.12
C GLU A 35 9.72 8.45 16.23
N LEU A 36 10.10 8.88 17.43
CA LEU A 36 10.99 10.04 17.61
C LEU A 36 12.34 9.83 16.92
N ARG A 37 12.88 8.62 16.97
CA ARG A 37 14.13 8.27 16.28
C ARG A 37 14.00 8.40 14.77
N TRP A 38 12.92 7.86 14.19
CA TRP A 38 12.68 7.97 12.75
C TRP A 38 12.42 9.42 12.32
N LEU A 39 11.64 10.17 13.09
CA LEU A 39 11.39 11.59 12.82
C LEU A 39 12.68 12.43 12.92
N ARG A 40 13.58 12.11 13.86
CA ARG A 40 14.91 12.73 13.95
C ARG A 40 15.77 12.44 12.72
N ALA A 41 15.82 11.18 12.29
CA ALA A 41 16.57 10.81 11.09
C ALA A 41 16.01 11.52 9.86
N HIS A 42 14.69 11.53 9.68
CA HIS A 42 14.04 12.23 8.59
C HIS A 42 14.28 13.74 8.62
N ALA A 43 14.17 14.38 9.79
CA ALA A 43 14.46 15.80 9.99
C ALA A 43 15.90 16.15 9.56
N ALA A 44 16.88 15.32 9.93
CA ALA A 44 18.26 15.51 9.53
C ALA A 44 18.45 15.38 8.00
N THR A 45 17.94 14.31 7.39
CA THR A 45 18.09 14.06 5.94
C THR A 45 17.37 15.11 5.08
N THR A 46 16.22 15.60 5.54
CA THR A 46 15.43 16.60 4.79
C THR A 46 15.68 18.05 5.21
N SER A 47 16.59 18.28 6.17
CA SER A 47 16.85 19.60 6.76
C SER A 47 15.58 20.30 7.27
N GLN A 48 14.59 19.52 7.75
CA GLN A 48 13.36 20.05 8.33
C GLN A 48 13.47 20.14 9.86
N PRO A 49 12.85 21.15 10.49
CA PRO A 49 12.78 21.20 11.95
C PRO A 49 11.96 20.02 12.50
N LEU A 50 12.51 19.34 13.52
CA LEU A 50 11.90 18.15 14.11
C LEU A 50 10.56 18.42 14.80
N ARG A 51 10.43 19.55 15.51
CA ARG A 51 9.23 19.88 16.29
C ARG A 51 7.95 19.92 15.44
N PRO A 52 7.91 20.59 14.27
CA PRO A 52 6.77 20.52 13.35
C PRO A 52 6.36 19.10 12.92
N LEU A 53 7.33 18.19 12.72
CA LEU A 53 7.02 16.80 12.39
C LEU A 53 6.33 16.07 13.56
N CYS A 54 6.82 16.27 14.79
CA CYS A 54 6.17 15.73 15.98
C CYS A 54 4.77 16.31 16.20
N GLU A 55 4.56 17.59 15.88
CA GLU A 55 3.23 18.23 15.96
C GLU A 55 2.24 17.67 14.93
N ARG A 56 2.68 17.42 13.69
CA ARG A 56 1.89 16.70 12.69
C ARG A 56 1.47 15.33 13.20
N ARG A 57 2.42 14.59 13.77
CA ARG A 57 2.17 13.26 14.34
C ARG A 57 1.19 13.31 15.51
N ARG A 58 1.32 14.29 16.41
CA ARG A 58 0.39 14.55 17.52
C ARG A 58 -1.04 14.82 17.04
N ARG A 59 -1.22 15.50 15.90
CA ARG A 59 -2.53 15.75 15.26
C ARG A 59 -3.12 14.49 14.60
N GLY A 60 -2.45 13.35 14.73
CA GLY A 60 -2.88 12.07 14.21
C GLY A 60 -2.58 11.90 12.72
N GLU A 61 -1.70 12.70 12.12
CA GLU A 61 -1.22 12.41 10.76
C GLU A 61 -0.42 11.09 10.80
N PRO A 62 -0.66 10.15 9.86
CA PRO A 62 0.10 8.91 9.78
C PRO A 62 1.60 9.18 9.65
N LEU A 63 2.41 8.42 10.39
CA LEU A 63 3.86 8.58 10.37
C LEU A 63 4.42 8.44 8.95
N GLN A 64 3.89 7.52 8.16
CA GLN A 64 4.30 7.26 6.78
C GLN A 64 4.09 8.44 5.85
N TYR A 65 3.05 9.26 6.07
CA TYR A 65 2.86 10.50 5.31
C TYR A 65 3.79 11.62 5.78
N ILE A 66 4.21 11.59 7.05
CA ILE A 66 5.21 12.53 7.59
C ILE A 66 6.60 12.19 7.05
N LEU A 67 7.01 10.91 7.15
CA LEU A 67 8.28 10.41 6.62
C LEU A 67 8.30 10.38 5.09
N GLY A 68 7.13 10.26 4.47
CA GLY A 68 6.97 10.20 3.02
C GLY A 68 7.23 8.82 2.41
N THR A 69 7.58 7.82 3.21
CA THR A 69 7.86 6.44 2.77
C THR A 69 7.35 5.41 3.78
N GLN A 70 7.23 4.16 3.33
CA GLN A 70 6.90 2.97 4.11
C GLN A 70 7.64 1.77 3.49
N PRO A 71 8.35 0.96 4.29
CA PRO A 71 8.92 -0.30 3.79
C PRO A 71 7.81 -1.28 3.40
N PHE A 72 8.06 -2.06 2.35
CA PHE A 72 7.19 -3.14 1.89
C PHE A 72 8.04 -4.22 1.20
N GLY A 73 8.41 -5.27 1.94
CA GLY A 73 9.51 -6.17 1.57
C GLY A 73 10.84 -5.40 1.50
N GLU A 74 11.65 -5.68 0.48
CA GLU A 74 12.91 -4.97 0.22
C GLU A 74 12.71 -3.61 -0.49
N LEU A 75 11.46 -3.20 -0.70
CA LEU A 75 11.12 -1.98 -1.43
C LEU A 75 10.84 -0.82 -0.47
N GLU A 76 11.22 0.38 -0.89
CA GLU A 76 10.78 1.63 -0.25
C GLU A 76 9.60 2.21 -1.03
N ILE A 77 8.41 2.21 -0.43
CA ILE A 77 7.20 2.72 -1.07
C ILE A 77 6.95 4.16 -0.62
N LEU A 78 7.01 5.11 -1.56
CA LEU A 78 6.61 6.50 -1.35
C LEU A 78 5.13 6.55 -0.95
N CYS A 79 4.85 7.24 0.16
CA CYS A 79 3.52 7.42 0.71
C CYS A 79 3.08 8.88 0.57
N ARG A 80 1.91 9.12 -0.01
CA ARG A 80 1.35 10.48 -0.17
C ARG A 80 -0.13 10.48 0.19
N ARG A 81 -0.59 11.61 0.75
CA ARG A 81 -1.99 11.80 1.11
C ARG A 81 -2.90 11.57 -0.10
N GLY A 82 -3.99 10.83 0.13
CA GLY A 82 -4.96 10.47 -0.92
C GLY A 82 -4.66 9.16 -1.64
N VAL A 83 -3.66 8.40 -1.19
CA VAL A 83 -3.42 7.00 -1.58
C VAL A 83 -3.20 6.17 -0.31
N LEU A 84 -3.82 4.99 -0.23
CA LEU A 84 -3.74 4.10 0.93
C LEU A 84 -2.28 3.79 1.30
N ILE A 85 -1.97 3.78 2.59
CA ILE A 85 -0.63 3.38 3.06
C ILE A 85 -0.54 1.84 2.97
N PRO A 86 0.54 1.26 2.38
CA PRO A 86 0.73 -0.18 2.36
C PRO A 86 0.66 -0.80 3.76
N ARG A 87 0.02 -1.98 3.85
CA ARG A 87 -0.20 -2.69 5.12
C ARG A 87 0.67 -3.94 5.20
N GLN A 88 1.14 -4.26 6.40
CA GLN A 88 2.02 -5.41 6.65
C GLN A 88 1.34 -6.74 6.33
N GLU A 89 0.03 -6.83 6.53
CA GLU A 89 -0.76 -8.01 6.19
C GLU A 89 -0.78 -8.25 4.67
N THR A 90 -0.79 -7.18 3.87
CA THR A 90 -0.68 -7.29 2.41
C THR A 90 0.73 -7.75 2.01
N GLU A 91 1.76 -7.29 2.70
CA GLU A 91 3.15 -7.72 2.46
C GLU A 91 3.33 -9.23 2.69
N ASP A 92 2.88 -9.75 3.84
CA ASP A 92 2.94 -11.18 4.16
C ASP A 92 2.17 -12.02 3.12
N LEU A 93 0.99 -11.57 2.71
CA LEU A 93 0.20 -12.24 1.66
C LEU A 93 0.98 -12.33 0.34
N ILE A 94 1.63 -11.25 -0.09
CA ILE A 94 2.38 -11.22 -1.34
C ILE A 94 3.64 -12.08 -1.27
N HIS A 95 4.34 -12.14 -0.12
CA HIS A 95 5.45 -13.08 0.05
C HIS A 95 4.99 -14.54 -0.08
N ARG A 96 3.87 -14.91 0.55
CA ARG A 96 3.30 -16.26 0.44
C ARG A 96 2.88 -16.58 -0.99
N LEU A 97 2.26 -15.63 -1.68
CA LEU A 97 1.86 -15.78 -3.07
C LEU A 97 3.08 -15.99 -3.97
N ALA A 98 4.14 -15.19 -3.82
CA ALA A 98 5.36 -15.33 -4.61
C ALA A 98 6.02 -16.70 -4.39
N ALA A 99 6.07 -17.18 -3.15
CA ALA A 99 6.59 -18.51 -2.83
C ALA A 99 5.75 -19.63 -3.48
N LEU A 100 4.42 -19.52 -3.47
CA LEU A 100 3.52 -20.47 -4.14
C LEU A 100 3.71 -20.45 -5.66
N LEU A 101 3.90 -19.27 -6.26
CA LEU A 101 4.12 -19.15 -7.70
C LEU A 101 5.49 -19.71 -8.12
N ALA A 102 6.51 -19.54 -7.29
CA ALA A 102 7.84 -20.10 -7.54
C ALA A 102 7.85 -21.64 -7.55
N THR A 103 7.00 -22.29 -6.74
CA THR A 103 6.89 -23.77 -6.71
C THR A 103 6.00 -24.31 -7.81
N THR A 104 4.93 -23.60 -8.18
CA THR A 104 3.95 -24.04 -9.18
C THR A 104 4.32 -23.68 -10.62
N ASN A 105 5.18 -22.67 -10.81
CA ASN A 105 5.61 -22.21 -12.12
C ASN A 105 7.13 -21.92 -12.14
N PRO A 106 7.98 -22.97 -12.26
CA PRO A 106 9.43 -22.79 -12.19
C PRO A 106 9.96 -21.92 -13.34
N PRO A 107 11.13 -21.28 -13.21
CA PRO A 107 11.63 -20.27 -14.16
C PRO A 107 11.80 -20.72 -15.62
N THR A 108 11.75 -22.03 -15.89
CA THR A 108 11.80 -22.64 -17.22
C THR A 108 10.44 -22.65 -17.93
N THR A 109 9.38 -22.22 -17.25
CA THR A 109 8.04 -22.08 -17.81
C THR A 109 7.84 -20.71 -18.46
N ARG A 110 6.73 -20.57 -19.20
CA ARG A 110 6.36 -19.31 -19.85
C ARG A 110 6.25 -18.14 -18.84
N PRO A 111 6.45 -16.89 -19.29
CA PRO A 111 6.28 -15.70 -18.46
C PRO A 111 4.90 -15.65 -17.77
N LEU A 112 4.88 -15.30 -16.48
CA LEU A 112 3.66 -15.09 -15.72
C LEU A 112 2.99 -13.78 -16.14
N ARG A 113 1.66 -13.81 -16.26
CA ARG A 113 0.80 -12.65 -16.51
C ARG A 113 -0.07 -12.40 -15.29
N ILE A 114 0.15 -11.28 -14.62
CA ILE A 114 -0.50 -10.93 -13.35
C ILE A 114 -1.39 -9.71 -13.53
N LEU A 115 -2.63 -9.78 -13.04
CA LEU A 115 -3.55 -8.65 -12.96
C LEU A 115 -3.69 -8.22 -11.51
N ASP A 116 -3.32 -6.98 -11.20
CA ASP A 116 -3.54 -6.36 -9.89
C ASP A 116 -4.69 -5.35 -9.96
N LEU A 117 -5.74 -5.57 -9.16
CA LEU A 117 -6.92 -4.73 -9.10
C LEU A 117 -6.90 -3.89 -7.82
N CYS A 118 -7.16 -2.58 -7.96
CA CYS A 118 -7.06 -1.59 -6.88
C CYS A 118 -5.60 -1.37 -6.40
N THR A 119 -4.69 -1.11 -7.36
CA THR A 119 -3.23 -1.13 -7.11
C THR A 119 -2.72 -0.13 -6.06
N GLY A 120 -3.43 0.98 -5.82
CA GLY A 120 -3.04 2.00 -4.86
C GLY A 120 -1.64 2.57 -5.12
N THR A 121 -0.72 2.33 -4.19
CA THR A 121 0.68 2.76 -4.30
C THR A 121 1.50 1.92 -5.30
N GLY A 122 0.93 0.86 -5.86
CA GLY A 122 1.65 -0.12 -6.66
C GLY A 122 2.50 -1.08 -5.83
N CYS A 123 2.33 -1.17 -4.50
CA CYS A 123 3.21 -1.99 -3.67
C CYS A 123 3.12 -3.49 -4.00
N ILE A 124 1.93 -4.01 -4.30
CA ILE A 124 1.70 -5.40 -4.70
C ILE A 124 2.48 -5.77 -5.97
N PRO A 125 2.24 -5.11 -7.13
CA PRO A 125 2.87 -5.52 -8.39
C PRO A 125 4.37 -5.28 -8.38
N LEU A 126 4.86 -4.27 -7.65
CA LEU A 126 6.28 -4.03 -7.50
C LEU A 126 6.97 -5.10 -6.65
N LEU A 127 6.38 -5.49 -5.52
CA LEU A 127 6.95 -6.56 -4.67
C LEU A 127 6.90 -7.92 -5.38
N LEU A 128 5.81 -8.22 -6.11
CA LEU A 128 5.77 -9.42 -6.95
C LEU A 128 6.89 -9.41 -7.98
N HIS A 129 7.13 -8.28 -8.66
CA HIS A 129 8.20 -8.18 -9.65
C HIS A 129 9.62 -8.27 -9.04
N SER A 130 9.82 -7.88 -7.78
CA SER A 130 11.13 -8.07 -7.11
C SER A 130 11.36 -9.52 -6.67
N LEU A 131 10.30 -10.32 -6.49
CA LEU A 131 10.39 -11.69 -5.99
C LEU A 131 10.27 -12.75 -7.07
N LEU A 132 9.66 -12.43 -8.21
CA LEU A 132 9.41 -13.34 -9.32
C LEU A 132 10.41 -13.13 -10.47
N PRO A 133 10.54 -14.10 -11.41
CA PRO A 133 11.41 -13.95 -12.56
C PRO A 133 11.13 -12.65 -13.32
N ALA A 134 12.19 -12.01 -13.83
CA ALA A 134 12.12 -10.72 -14.52
C ALA A 134 11.24 -10.74 -15.78
N SER A 135 10.91 -11.91 -16.32
CA SER A 135 9.96 -12.07 -17.43
C SER A 135 8.50 -11.87 -17.01
N THR A 136 8.19 -11.87 -15.72
CA THR A 136 6.82 -11.67 -15.20
C THR A 136 6.28 -10.32 -15.61
N THR A 137 5.11 -10.32 -16.24
CA THR A 137 4.40 -9.13 -16.71
C THR A 137 3.17 -8.88 -15.85
N THR A 138 2.94 -7.62 -15.48
CA THR A 138 1.88 -7.23 -14.57
C THR A 138 1.11 -6.01 -15.10
N LEU A 139 -0.20 -6.14 -15.19
CA LEU A 139 -1.13 -5.03 -15.39
C LEU A 139 -1.76 -4.66 -14.06
N ALA A 140 -1.59 -3.42 -13.63
CA ALA A 140 -2.08 -2.90 -12.37
C ALA A 140 -3.08 -1.77 -12.60
N ILE A 141 -4.31 -1.93 -12.10
CA ILE A 141 -5.44 -1.05 -12.37
C ILE A 141 -5.92 -0.37 -11.10
N ASP A 142 -6.16 0.94 -11.19
CA ASP A 142 -6.78 1.72 -10.11
C ASP A 142 -7.65 2.84 -10.69
N ILE A 143 -8.77 3.14 -10.02
CA ILE A 143 -9.69 4.20 -10.44
C ILE A 143 -9.11 5.60 -10.16
N SER A 144 -8.25 5.71 -9.14
CA SER A 144 -7.68 6.96 -8.66
C SER A 144 -6.49 7.41 -9.52
N PRO A 145 -6.56 8.59 -10.19
CA PRO A 145 -5.42 9.11 -10.92
C PRO A 145 -4.23 9.42 -10.00
N ARG A 146 -4.48 9.74 -8.73
CA ARG A 146 -3.42 9.97 -7.73
C ARG A 146 -2.67 8.68 -7.40
N ALA A 147 -3.38 7.56 -7.28
CA ALA A 147 -2.81 6.24 -7.07
C ALA A 147 -1.89 5.86 -8.23
N ILE A 148 -2.40 5.91 -9.47
CA ILE A 148 -1.62 5.61 -10.68
C ILE A 148 -0.36 6.48 -10.81
N HIS A 149 -0.46 7.79 -10.53
CA HIS A 149 0.70 8.66 -10.55
C HIS A 149 1.75 8.26 -9.49
N LEU A 150 1.31 7.94 -8.27
CA LEU A 150 2.19 7.52 -7.19
C LEU A 150 2.81 6.14 -7.47
N ALA A 151 2.06 5.20 -8.01
CA ALA A 151 2.54 3.87 -8.38
C ALA A 151 3.67 3.94 -9.43
N ARG A 152 3.50 4.76 -10.47
CA ARG A 152 4.56 5.03 -11.44
C ARG A 152 5.79 5.71 -10.83
N ARG A 153 5.59 6.57 -9.82
CA ARG A 153 6.71 7.16 -9.07
C ARG A 153 7.43 6.12 -8.22
N ASN A 154 6.70 5.21 -7.57
CA ASN A 154 7.28 4.13 -6.78
C ASN A 154 8.10 3.16 -7.62
N LEU A 155 7.63 2.85 -8.83
CA LEU A 155 8.41 2.07 -9.80
C LEU A 155 9.75 2.76 -10.11
N ARG A 156 9.72 4.04 -10.52
CA ARG A 156 10.96 4.78 -10.81
C ARG A 156 11.86 4.94 -9.58
N HIS A 157 11.27 5.15 -8.41
CA HIS A 157 11.99 5.28 -7.14
C HIS A 157 12.78 4.01 -6.84
N ASN A 158 12.13 2.84 -6.89
CA ASN A 158 12.78 1.57 -6.55
C ASN A 158 13.75 1.08 -7.64
N VAL A 159 13.53 1.44 -8.92
CA VAL A 159 14.56 1.27 -9.96
C VAL A 159 15.77 2.17 -9.67
N GLY A 160 15.56 3.42 -9.27
CA GLY A 160 16.63 4.36 -8.92
C GLY A 160 17.44 3.94 -7.68
N LEU A 161 16.80 3.25 -6.73
CA LEU A 161 17.46 2.65 -5.58
C LEU A 161 18.19 1.33 -5.90
N GLY A 162 18.01 0.77 -7.09
CA GLY A 162 18.53 -0.55 -7.46
C GLY A 162 17.77 -1.73 -6.83
N ALA A 163 16.66 -1.48 -6.14
CA ALA A 163 15.80 -2.51 -5.56
C ALA A 163 14.93 -3.23 -6.60
N LEU A 164 14.74 -2.62 -7.78
CA LEU A 164 14.11 -3.23 -8.95
C LEU A 164 15.02 -3.14 -10.17
N PRO A 165 15.03 -4.16 -11.05
CA PRO A 165 15.75 -4.09 -12.31
C PRO A 165 15.11 -3.05 -13.24
N ALA A 166 15.91 -2.48 -14.15
CA ALA A 166 15.40 -1.53 -15.14
C ALA A 166 14.30 -2.11 -16.05
N SER A 167 14.29 -3.44 -16.27
CA SER A 167 13.24 -4.16 -16.99
C SER A 167 11.86 -4.04 -16.34
N ALA A 168 11.78 -3.73 -15.04
CA ALA A 168 10.51 -3.50 -14.34
C ALA A 168 9.68 -2.40 -15.03
N ALA A 169 10.33 -1.41 -15.65
CA ALA A 169 9.66 -0.34 -16.39
C ALA A 169 8.90 -0.83 -17.64
N GLN A 170 9.29 -1.97 -18.19
CA GLN A 170 8.65 -2.59 -19.36
C GLN A 170 7.62 -3.63 -18.94
N ASN A 171 7.80 -4.23 -17.75
CA ASN A 171 7.03 -5.37 -17.29
C ASN A 171 5.90 -5.02 -16.32
N VAL A 172 5.96 -3.87 -15.65
CA VAL A 172 4.91 -3.42 -14.74
C VAL A 172 4.19 -2.20 -15.32
N THR A 173 2.95 -2.41 -15.76
CA THR A 173 2.12 -1.37 -16.37
C THR A 173 1.02 -0.92 -15.41
N PHE A 174 0.95 0.38 -15.16
CA PHE A 174 -0.12 1.00 -14.38
C PHE A 174 -1.13 1.69 -15.29
N GLN A 175 -2.41 1.32 -15.18
CA GLN A 175 -3.50 1.88 -15.98
C GLN A 175 -4.64 2.39 -15.09
N ARG A 176 -5.18 3.57 -15.43
CA ARG A 176 -6.38 4.06 -14.77
C ARG A 176 -7.60 3.33 -15.32
N GLY A 177 -8.46 2.83 -14.45
CA GLY A 177 -9.70 2.15 -14.85
C GLY A 177 -10.62 1.88 -13.66
N ASP A 178 -11.90 1.75 -13.93
CA ASP A 178 -12.85 1.21 -12.96
C ASP A 178 -12.87 -0.32 -13.11
N VAL A 179 -12.52 -1.03 -12.03
CA VAL A 179 -12.48 -2.50 -12.02
C VAL A 179 -13.88 -3.12 -12.01
N LEU A 180 -14.93 -2.34 -11.71
CA LEU A 180 -16.32 -2.77 -11.78
C LEU A 180 -16.94 -2.60 -13.18
N ASP A 181 -16.30 -1.81 -14.06
CA ASP A 181 -16.65 -1.74 -15.48
C ASP A 181 -16.01 -2.93 -16.22
N VAL A 182 -16.62 -4.11 -16.04
CA VAL A 182 -16.10 -5.39 -16.52
C VAL A 182 -15.79 -5.38 -18.03
N PRO A 183 -16.64 -4.85 -18.93
CA PRO A 183 -16.30 -4.76 -20.35
C PRO A 183 -14.99 -4.00 -20.60
N LYS A 184 -14.83 -2.80 -20.02
CA LYS A 184 -13.60 -2.01 -20.19
C LYS A 184 -12.39 -2.66 -19.52
N LEU A 185 -12.58 -3.33 -18.39
CA LEU A 185 -11.53 -4.09 -17.71
C LEU A 185 -11.02 -5.22 -18.63
N LEU A 186 -11.92 -5.98 -19.25
CA LEU A 186 -11.56 -7.06 -20.17
C LEU A 186 -10.87 -6.53 -21.42
N ASP A 187 -11.30 -5.39 -21.95
CA ASP A 187 -10.64 -4.73 -23.09
C ASP A 187 -9.21 -4.31 -22.72
N ALA A 188 -9.01 -3.73 -21.53
CA ALA A 188 -7.68 -3.38 -21.04
C ALA A 188 -6.77 -4.59 -20.88
N VAL A 189 -7.29 -5.70 -20.32
CA VAL A 189 -6.56 -6.96 -20.15
C VAL A 189 -6.14 -7.53 -21.51
N ARG A 190 -7.05 -7.57 -22.50
CA ARG A 190 -6.74 -8.06 -23.85
C ARG A 190 -5.76 -7.15 -24.59
N ALA A 191 -5.89 -5.84 -24.43
CA ALA A 191 -4.97 -4.88 -25.03
C ALA A 191 -3.54 -5.00 -24.48
N HIS A 192 -3.40 -5.34 -23.20
CA HIS A 192 -2.09 -5.46 -22.55
C HIS A 192 -1.43 -6.83 -22.78
N PHE A 193 -2.16 -7.93 -22.56
CA PHE A 193 -1.59 -9.29 -22.62
C PHE A 193 -1.79 -9.98 -23.98
N GLY A 194 -2.53 -9.37 -24.89
CA GLY A 194 -2.90 -9.96 -26.18
C GLY A 194 -4.09 -10.93 -26.07
N PRO A 195 -4.46 -11.58 -27.20
CA PRO A 195 -5.45 -12.66 -27.18
C PRO A 195 -4.93 -13.84 -26.34
N GLY A 196 -5.83 -14.53 -25.65
CA GLY A 196 -5.48 -15.73 -24.89
C GLY A 196 -4.82 -16.78 -25.79
N GLU A 197 -3.92 -17.58 -25.23
CA GLU A 197 -3.35 -18.71 -25.96
C GLU A 197 -4.51 -19.66 -26.34
N GLY A 198 -4.58 -20.08 -27.61
CA GLY A 198 -5.60 -21.02 -28.08
C GLY A 198 -5.69 -22.28 -27.19
N GLY A 199 -6.88 -22.87 -27.08
CA GLY A 199 -7.11 -24.06 -26.26
C GLY A 199 -7.77 -23.80 -24.90
N GLY A 200 -8.52 -22.69 -24.73
CA GLY A 200 -9.32 -22.43 -23.54
C GLY A 200 -8.57 -21.86 -22.33
N ARG A 201 -7.29 -21.49 -22.49
CA ARG A 201 -6.53 -20.81 -21.44
C ARG A 201 -6.88 -19.33 -21.35
N GLY A 202 -6.98 -18.83 -20.12
CA GLY A 202 -7.23 -17.42 -19.83
C GLY A 202 -6.10 -16.49 -20.29
N VAL A 203 -6.42 -15.20 -20.41
CA VAL A 203 -5.48 -14.12 -20.80
C VAL A 203 -4.53 -13.75 -19.64
N VAL A 204 -4.88 -14.15 -18.41
CA VAL A 204 -4.18 -13.84 -17.17
C VAL A 204 -4.00 -15.13 -16.37
N ASP A 205 -2.88 -15.26 -15.67
CA ASP A 205 -2.54 -16.44 -14.87
C ASP A 205 -2.88 -16.24 -13.39
N VAL A 206 -2.70 -15.01 -12.90
CA VAL A 206 -2.93 -14.65 -11.50
C VAL A 206 -3.71 -13.34 -11.44
N VAL A 207 -4.80 -13.32 -10.69
CA VAL A 207 -5.50 -12.09 -10.33
C VAL A 207 -5.30 -11.84 -8.84
N VAL A 208 -4.80 -10.66 -8.49
CA VAL A 208 -4.60 -10.21 -7.11
C VAL A 208 -5.36 -8.91 -6.89
N SER A 209 -5.82 -8.70 -5.66
CA SER A 209 -6.46 -7.44 -5.27
C SER A 209 -6.42 -7.26 -3.77
N ASN A 210 -6.24 -6.01 -3.35
CA ASN A 210 -6.57 -5.56 -2.00
C ASN A 210 -7.65 -4.47 -2.11
N PRO A 211 -8.92 -4.87 -2.37
CA PRO A 211 -9.99 -3.92 -2.65
C PRO A 211 -10.44 -3.20 -1.36
N PRO A 212 -11.21 -2.11 -1.45
CA PRO A 212 -11.89 -1.58 -0.28
C PRO A 212 -12.89 -2.61 0.25
N TYR A 213 -12.81 -2.97 1.54
CA TYR A 213 -13.67 -3.98 2.17
C TYR A 213 -14.28 -3.53 3.51
N ILE A 214 -13.95 -2.32 3.99
CA ILE A 214 -14.48 -1.80 5.24
C ILE A 214 -15.90 -1.28 4.99
N SER A 215 -16.89 -1.77 5.74
CA SER A 215 -18.25 -1.25 5.65
C SER A 215 -18.31 0.24 6.00
N ALA A 216 -19.30 0.98 5.48
CA ALA A 216 -19.46 2.40 5.81
C ALA A 216 -19.58 2.62 7.32
N ARG A 217 -20.33 1.76 8.02
CA ARG A 217 -20.44 1.77 9.48
C ARG A 217 -19.10 1.46 10.16
N GLY A 218 -18.41 0.40 9.74
CA GLY A 218 -17.10 0.02 10.29
C GLY A 218 -16.05 1.11 10.11
N PHE A 219 -16.09 1.83 9.00
CA PHE A 219 -15.25 3.00 8.79
C PHE A 219 -15.47 4.06 9.87
N ASP A 220 -16.72 4.38 10.20
CA ASP A 220 -17.04 5.41 11.18
C ASP A 220 -16.75 4.98 12.63
N VAL A 221 -17.02 3.72 12.99
CA VAL A 221 -16.97 3.26 14.39
C VAL A 221 -15.70 2.48 14.77
N GLU A 222 -15.11 1.72 13.86
CA GLU A 222 -14.04 0.77 14.18
C GLU A 222 -12.65 1.28 13.77
N THR A 223 -12.56 2.08 12.71
CA THR A 223 -11.23 2.52 12.24
C THR A 223 -10.58 3.52 13.19
N ALA A 224 -9.27 3.69 13.11
CA ALA A 224 -8.60 4.72 13.89
C ALA A 224 -8.94 6.12 13.35
N ALA A 225 -8.98 7.12 14.24
CA ALA A 225 -9.21 8.52 13.82
C ALA A 225 -8.18 9.01 12.79
N SER A 226 -6.94 8.50 12.84
CA SER A 226 -5.91 8.80 11.84
C SER A 226 -6.32 8.32 10.45
N VAL A 227 -6.78 7.07 10.34
CA VAL A 227 -7.26 6.48 9.08
C VAL A 227 -8.41 7.32 8.53
N ARG A 228 -9.45 7.60 9.33
CA ARG A 228 -10.61 8.41 8.88
C ARG A 228 -10.24 9.80 8.38
N ARG A 229 -9.25 10.44 8.99
CA ARG A 229 -8.92 11.85 8.71
C ARG A 229 -7.94 12.03 7.56
N TYR A 230 -7.05 11.06 7.34
CA TYR A 230 -5.91 11.24 6.44
C TYR A 230 -5.91 10.29 5.25
N GLU A 231 -6.42 9.07 5.39
CA GLU A 231 -6.41 8.08 4.31
C GLU A 231 -7.69 8.18 3.45
N PRO A 232 -7.60 7.88 2.15
CA PRO A 232 -8.73 8.06 1.25
C PRO A 232 -9.85 7.05 1.54
N ARG A 233 -11.05 7.54 1.85
CA ARG A 233 -12.24 6.69 2.03
C ARG A 233 -12.49 5.76 0.83
N LEU A 234 -12.18 6.22 -0.39
CA LEU A 234 -12.29 5.44 -1.63
C LEU A 234 -11.49 4.12 -1.60
N ALA A 235 -10.34 4.09 -0.90
CA ALA A 235 -9.51 2.89 -0.80
C ALA A 235 -9.87 2.00 0.40
N LEU A 236 -10.89 2.38 1.17
CA LEU A 236 -11.27 1.70 2.42
C LEU A 236 -12.72 1.21 2.35
N VAL A 237 -13.63 2.01 1.82
CA VAL A 237 -15.07 1.74 1.82
C VAL A 237 -15.55 1.48 0.39
N PRO A 238 -16.20 0.33 0.12
CA PRO A 238 -16.83 0.05 -1.16
C PRO A 238 -17.82 1.16 -1.57
N ALA A 239 -18.03 1.34 -2.88
CA ALA A 239 -19.12 2.19 -3.36
C ALA A 239 -20.47 1.64 -2.87
N ALA A 240 -21.42 2.53 -2.57
CA ALA A 240 -22.73 2.16 -2.00
C ALA A 240 -23.55 1.22 -2.91
N ASP A 241 -23.24 1.23 -4.22
CA ASP A 241 -23.96 0.46 -5.24
C ASP A 241 -23.35 -0.92 -5.51
N VAL A 242 -22.32 -1.34 -4.76
CA VAL A 242 -21.83 -2.71 -4.81
C VAL A 242 -22.86 -3.62 -4.16
N LYS A 243 -23.85 -4.06 -4.95
CA LYS A 243 -24.80 -5.10 -4.56
C LYS A 243 -24.03 -6.39 -4.33
N CYS A 244 -23.69 -6.66 -3.09
CA CYS A 244 -23.18 -7.96 -2.67
C CYS A 244 -24.35 -8.96 -2.74
N GLU A 245 -24.50 -9.66 -3.86
CA GLU A 245 -25.48 -10.75 -4.01
C GLU A 245 -25.25 -11.89 -3.00
N LEU A 246 -24.05 -11.95 -2.41
CA LEU A 246 -23.68 -12.91 -1.36
C LEU A 246 -24.08 -12.47 0.06
N CYS A 247 -24.32 -11.18 0.27
CA CYS A 247 -24.60 -10.61 1.61
C CYS A 247 -26.09 -10.64 1.98
N THR A 248 -26.95 -11.11 1.07
CA THR A 248 -28.39 -11.32 1.33
C THR A 248 -28.70 -12.67 1.98
N LYS A 249 -27.70 -13.54 2.13
CA LYS A 249 -27.84 -14.74 2.96
C LYS A 249 -27.44 -14.41 4.39
N THR A 250 -28.41 -13.95 5.17
CA THR A 250 -28.39 -14.04 6.64
C THR A 250 -28.05 -15.48 7.03
N PHE A 251 -26.98 -15.66 7.81
CA PHE A 251 -26.76 -16.88 8.58
C PHE A 251 -27.83 -17.01 9.67
#